data_AF-A0A090L185-F1
#
_entry.id   AF-A0A090L185-F1
#
_cell.length_a   1.000
_cell.length_b   1.000
_cell.length_c   1.000
_cell.angle_alpha   90.00
_cell.angle_beta   90.00
_cell.angle_gamma   90.00
#
_symmetry.space_group_name_H-M   'P 1'
#
loop_
_entity.id
_entity.type
_entity.pdbx_description
1 polymer ?
#
loop_
_entity_poly.entity_id
_entity_poly.type
_entity_poly.pdbx_seq_one_letter_code
_entity_poly.pdbx_strand_id
1 'polypeptide(L)'
;MDNKECFINFLKGMIGPGILSLSMAFKDAGLITASITIIIIGIINTYCMIKLIECSKYFSIKYKIKKIDYGSLAYYASKEIMKKDTIKTKIFPIIVWICLLSLQIGICSVFYVFVGTLTKELVEKNYSNIIYDIRLYYIGYLIPFIILGSFKSIRTLTFLNLFANILLGLSLLSIFFILILSKHSYSEIKYYTNINGIFTSLGTIMYAFEGQALVIPLANHMKEDNNMIKILIYGMMIITVIAESSDFKIIMCDSDQLKNNENIVDEGNVVLRKKKPTLQIYKPPCSRSSTIEDEKNDNTYSITNNSSNIKGSSLNQSGKLKENNNKNHSKISNALISTTMKEFPKKKVFGSKEIEEITNGLKRINAIKDTTLIDDFLSSNMTNSKISSELGLFLVKFAVEENRVEAKNTAKICAHLLDCPTGDPFHKNLINSLKQYFECRDQLRENHFKIWTTFINFINETFANIGFTYEGDLVELIFTTFEYLLLPPTLHNLRIEELECLISGLLAIGYDLERVCPEKLGSLKELIRDALIEVQEPWARKMIMLLMELGASGWKLPTEANEYYFH
;
A
#
# COMPACT_ATOMS: atom_id res chain seq x y z
N MET A 1 -47.90 17.11 11.21
CA MET A 1 -46.60 17.77 11.34
C MET A 1 -46.73 19.16 10.73
N ASP A 2 -46.23 20.19 11.40
CA ASP A 2 -46.26 21.56 10.86
C ASP A 2 -45.10 21.76 9.87
N ASN A 3 -45.19 22.76 8.97
CA ASN A 3 -44.19 22.98 7.91
C ASN A 3 -42.76 23.11 8.45
N LYS A 4 -42.58 23.78 9.60
CA LYS A 4 -41.26 23.96 10.24
C LYS A 4 -40.69 22.65 10.75
N GLU A 5 -41.51 21.85 11.40
CA GLU A 5 -41.13 20.53 11.94
C GLU A 5 -40.77 19.57 10.80
N CYS A 6 -41.53 19.63 9.69
CA CYS A 6 -41.24 18.89 8.48
C CYS A 6 -39.87 19.24 7.88
N PHE A 7 -39.62 20.54 7.71
CA PHE A 7 -38.37 21.04 7.16
C PHE A 7 -37.16 20.63 8.02
N ILE A 8 -37.28 20.74 9.35
CA ILE A 8 -36.22 20.32 10.28
C ILE A 8 -35.99 18.81 10.18
N ASN A 9 -37.06 18.00 10.14
CA ASN A 9 -36.94 16.55 10.02
C ASN A 9 -36.33 16.13 8.68
N PHE A 10 -36.63 16.84 7.60
CA PHE A 10 -36.00 16.65 6.29
C PHE A 10 -34.49 16.94 6.35
N LEU A 11 -34.10 18.12 6.84
CA LEU A 11 -32.69 18.49 6.96
C LEU A 11 -31.91 17.51 7.85
N LYS A 12 -32.49 17.08 8.97
CA LYS A 12 -31.88 16.08 9.86
C LYS A 12 -31.67 14.73 9.18
N GLY A 13 -32.59 14.32 8.31
CA GLY A 13 -32.46 13.06 7.57
C GLY A 13 -31.37 13.10 6.50
N MET A 14 -31.12 14.29 5.93
CA MET A 14 -30.13 14.50 4.88
C MET A 14 -28.72 14.80 5.43
N ILE A 15 -28.63 15.52 6.56
CA ILE A 15 -27.35 15.88 7.18
C ILE A 15 -26.82 14.68 7.98
N GLY A 16 -25.97 13.90 7.33
CA GLY A 16 -25.29 12.74 7.92
C GLY A 16 -23.83 12.62 7.47
N PRO A 17 -23.21 11.45 7.70
CA PRO A 17 -21.84 11.15 7.25
C PRO A 17 -21.63 11.32 5.75
N GLY A 18 -22.69 11.20 4.96
CA GLY A 18 -22.64 11.46 3.51
C GLY A 18 -22.10 12.84 3.18
N ILE A 19 -22.59 13.91 3.81
CA ILE A 19 -22.07 15.27 3.58
C ILE A 19 -20.62 15.40 4.05
N LEU A 20 -20.24 14.75 5.16
CA LEU A 20 -18.86 14.78 5.64
C LEU A 20 -17.88 14.06 4.70
N SER A 21 -18.35 13.04 3.99
CA SER A 21 -17.56 12.31 2.99
C SER A 21 -17.34 13.07 1.68
N LEU A 22 -18.05 14.18 1.48
CA LEU A 22 -18.03 14.93 0.22
C LEU A 22 -16.67 15.60 -0.05
N SER A 23 -15.94 15.99 1.01
CA SER A 23 -14.53 16.40 0.93
C SER A 23 -13.63 15.40 0.18
N MET A 24 -13.87 14.09 0.32
CA MET A 24 -13.16 13.05 -0.44
C MET A 24 -13.51 13.09 -1.93
N ALA A 25 -14.77 13.38 -2.28
CA ALA A 25 -15.20 13.51 -3.67
C ALA A 25 -14.45 14.64 -4.39
N PHE A 26 -14.20 15.74 -3.70
CA PHE A 26 -13.39 16.84 -4.22
C PHE A 26 -11.92 16.47 -4.41
N LYS A 27 -11.36 15.65 -3.50
CA LYS A 27 -9.99 15.11 -3.64
C LYS A 27 -9.87 14.18 -4.85
N ASP A 28 -10.90 13.37 -5.11
CA ASP A 28 -10.89 12.37 -6.19
C ASP A 28 -11.17 12.97 -7.57
N ALA A 29 -12.10 13.92 -7.69
CA ALA A 29 -12.49 14.51 -8.99
C ALA A 29 -11.80 15.84 -9.30
N GLY A 30 -11.29 16.56 -8.29
CA GLY A 30 -10.81 17.94 -8.42
C GLY A 30 -11.92 18.97 -8.16
N LEU A 31 -11.51 20.21 -7.86
CA LEU A 31 -12.40 21.24 -7.32
C LEU A 31 -13.58 21.59 -8.26
N ILE A 32 -13.29 21.91 -9.52
CA ILE A 32 -14.30 22.42 -10.46
C ILE A 32 -15.26 21.31 -10.88
N THR A 33 -14.70 20.14 -11.19
CA THR A 33 -15.41 18.93 -11.62
C THR A 33 -16.34 18.41 -10.52
N ALA A 34 -15.89 18.37 -9.26
CA ALA A 34 -16.74 17.98 -8.15
C ALA A 34 -17.89 18.98 -7.91
N SER A 35 -17.63 20.30 -7.88
CA SER A 35 -18.67 21.33 -7.71
C SER A 35 -19.75 21.25 -8.81
N ILE A 36 -19.35 21.18 -10.08
CA ILE A 36 -20.32 21.04 -11.19
C ILE A 36 -21.15 19.77 -11.01
N THR A 37 -20.52 18.66 -10.63
CA THR A 37 -21.22 17.38 -10.43
C THR A 37 -22.21 17.44 -9.27
N ILE A 38 -21.85 18.08 -8.16
CA ILE A 38 -22.72 18.28 -6.99
C ILE A 38 -23.98 19.04 -7.37
N ILE A 39 -23.84 20.16 -8.09
CA ILE A 39 -24.99 20.97 -8.54
C ILE A 39 -25.91 20.15 -9.46
N ILE A 40 -25.34 19.44 -10.44
CA ILE A 40 -26.12 18.63 -11.39
C ILE A 40 -26.88 17.52 -10.66
N ILE A 41 -26.20 16.74 -9.83
CA ILE A 41 -26.80 15.65 -9.07
C ILE A 41 -27.86 16.17 -8.08
N GLY A 42 -27.60 17.30 -7.42
CA GLY A 42 -28.57 17.95 -6.53
C GLY A 42 -29.87 18.35 -7.24
N ILE A 43 -29.77 18.93 -8.45
CA ILE A 43 -30.94 19.29 -9.28
C ILE A 43 -31.71 18.03 -9.71
N ILE A 44 -31.01 17.02 -10.25
CA ILE A 44 -31.61 15.77 -10.70
C ILE A 44 -32.34 15.09 -9.54
N ASN A 45 -31.69 15.02 -8.37
CA ASN A 45 -32.29 14.38 -7.21
C ASN A 45 -33.51 15.13 -6.68
N THR A 46 -33.44 16.47 -6.62
CA THR A 46 -34.60 17.30 -6.27
C THR A 46 -35.77 17.01 -7.22
N TYR A 47 -35.52 16.96 -8.53
CA TYR A 47 -36.54 16.65 -9.52
C TYR A 47 -37.16 15.26 -9.29
N CYS A 48 -36.34 14.24 -9.01
CA CYS A 48 -36.80 12.90 -8.69
C CYS A 48 -37.70 12.87 -7.44
N MET A 49 -37.32 13.57 -6.36
CA MET A 49 -38.13 13.65 -5.15
C MET A 49 -39.47 14.36 -5.38
N ILE A 50 -39.49 15.44 -6.18
CA ILE A 50 -40.72 16.15 -6.53
C ILE A 50 -41.66 15.22 -7.31
N LYS A 51 -41.14 14.53 -8.34
CA LYS A 51 -41.94 13.59 -9.14
C LYS A 51 -42.50 12.46 -8.29
N LEU A 52 -41.72 11.94 -7.34
CA LEU A 52 -42.16 10.92 -6.40
C LEU A 52 -43.36 11.39 -5.57
N ILE A 53 -43.33 12.62 -5.05
CA ILE A 53 -44.46 13.22 -4.32
C ILE A 53 -45.67 13.42 -5.21
N GLU A 54 -45.50 13.97 -6.41
CA GLU A 54 -46.60 14.20 -7.35
C GLU A 54 -47.33 12.89 -7.69
N CYS A 55 -46.57 11.83 -7.98
CA CYS A 55 -47.12 10.50 -8.22
C CYS A 55 -47.83 9.95 -6.97
N SER A 56 -47.20 10.06 -5.80
CA SER A 56 -47.78 9.65 -4.52
C SER A 56 -49.15 10.28 -4.26
N LYS A 57 -49.26 11.59 -4.45
CA LYS A 57 -50.53 12.34 -4.31
C LYS A 57 -51.56 11.94 -5.35
N TYR A 58 -51.16 11.84 -6.62
CA TYR A 58 -52.06 11.46 -7.70
C TYR A 58 -52.75 10.11 -7.39
N PHE A 59 -51.97 9.10 -6.97
CA PHE A 59 -52.52 7.79 -6.65
C PHE A 59 -53.27 7.75 -5.32
N SER A 60 -52.85 8.53 -4.32
CA SER A 60 -53.58 8.69 -3.06
C SER A 60 -55.00 9.23 -3.29
N ILE A 61 -55.15 10.26 -4.14
CA ILE A 61 -56.46 10.84 -4.49
C ILE A 61 -57.28 9.86 -5.32
N LYS A 62 -56.68 9.28 -6.37
CA LYS A 62 -57.39 8.41 -7.32
C LYS A 62 -57.94 7.13 -6.66
N TYR A 63 -57.15 6.48 -5.82
CA TYR A 63 -57.53 5.24 -5.13
C TYR A 63 -58.08 5.47 -3.72
N LYS A 64 -58.23 6.73 -3.28
CA LYS A 64 -58.74 7.14 -1.95
C LYS A 64 -57.95 6.50 -0.79
N ILE A 65 -56.63 6.49 -0.90
CA ILE A 65 -55.72 5.88 0.09
C ILE A 65 -55.14 6.98 0.97
N LYS A 66 -55.36 6.89 2.28
CA LYS A 66 -54.96 7.95 3.23
C LYS A 66 -53.44 8.08 3.42
N LYS A 67 -52.70 6.97 3.31
CA LYS A 67 -51.22 6.94 3.39
C LYS A 67 -50.72 5.91 2.41
N ILE A 68 -49.80 6.32 1.53
CA ILE A 68 -49.23 5.44 0.52
C ILE A 68 -47.75 5.19 0.85
N ASP A 69 -47.32 3.93 0.76
CA ASP A 69 -45.92 3.55 0.94
C ASP A 69 -45.26 3.31 -0.42
N TYR A 70 -43.93 3.24 -0.48
CA TYR A 70 -43.17 3.05 -1.74
C TYR A 70 -43.61 1.82 -2.53
N GLY A 71 -43.81 0.68 -1.86
CA GLY A 71 -44.29 -0.54 -2.51
C GLY A 71 -45.70 -0.39 -3.07
N SER A 72 -46.61 0.23 -2.32
CA SER A 72 -47.96 0.52 -2.80
C SER A 72 -47.96 1.49 -3.97
N LEU A 73 -47.12 2.54 -3.92
CA LEU A 73 -46.93 3.47 -5.01
C LEU A 73 -46.49 2.76 -6.29
N ALA A 74 -45.49 1.88 -6.20
CA ALA A 74 -45.02 1.07 -7.32
C ALA A 74 -46.11 0.11 -7.85
N TYR A 75 -46.92 -0.47 -6.96
CA TYR A 75 -48.05 -1.31 -7.34
C TYR A 75 -49.09 -0.52 -8.15
N TYR A 76 -49.55 0.63 -7.65
CA TYR A 76 -50.56 1.43 -8.34
C TYR A 76 -50.03 2.03 -9.65
N ALA A 77 -48.77 2.47 -9.68
CA ALA A 77 -48.12 2.92 -10.90
C ALA A 77 -48.06 1.81 -11.96
N SER A 78 -47.63 0.60 -11.57
CA SER A 78 -47.57 -0.54 -12.50
C SER A 78 -48.96 -1.00 -12.96
N LYS A 79 -49.96 -0.94 -12.08
CA LYS A 79 -51.37 -1.26 -12.40
C LYS A 79 -51.95 -0.30 -13.43
N GLU A 80 -51.63 0.99 -13.32
CA GLU A 80 -52.05 2.02 -14.27
C GLU A 80 -51.45 1.78 -15.66
N ILE A 81 -50.15 1.43 -15.72
CA ILE A 81 -49.45 1.13 -16.97
C ILE A 81 -50.02 -0.12 -17.64
N MET A 82 -50.27 -1.18 -16.87
CA MET A 82 -50.69 -2.47 -17.41
C MET A 82 -52.20 -2.59 -17.64
N LYS A 83 -53.01 -1.63 -17.16
CA LYS A 83 -54.49 -1.57 -17.25
C LYS A 83 -55.24 -2.79 -16.68
N LYS A 84 -54.52 -3.81 -16.19
CA LYS A 84 -55.04 -5.03 -15.57
C LYS A 84 -54.09 -5.50 -14.48
N ASP A 85 -54.65 -6.10 -13.44
CA ASP A 85 -53.85 -6.68 -12.36
C ASP A 85 -53.25 -8.02 -12.84
N THR A 86 -51.94 -8.04 -13.04
CA THR A 86 -51.20 -9.18 -13.61
C THR A 86 -50.10 -9.63 -12.65
N ILE A 87 -49.43 -10.74 -12.94
CA ILE A 87 -48.29 -11.18 -12.12
C ILE A 87 -47.18 -10.11 -12.10
N LYS A 88 -46.98 -9.40 -13.21
CA LYS A 88 -45.98 -8.33 -13.33
C LYS A 88 -46.28 -7.13 -12.43
N THR A 89 -47.55 -6.76 -12.21
CA THR A 89 -47.91 -5.66 -11.29
C THR A 89 -47.56 -5.97 -9.84
N LYS A 90 -47.49 -7.26 -9.46
CA LYS A 90 -47.06 -7.70 -8.13
C LYS A 90 -45.54 -7.78 -7.95
N ILE A 91 -44.77 -7.82 -9.05
CA ILE A 91 -43.29 -7.89 -9.00
C ILE A 91 -42.67 -6.51 -8.73
N PHE A 92 -43.19 -5.43 -9.33
CA PHE A 92 -42.63 -4.08 -9.15
C PHE A 92 -42.51 -3.63 -7.68
N PRO A 93 -43.53 -3.81 -6.82
CA PRO A 93 -43.40 -3.50 -5.40
C PRO A 93 -42.24 -4.24 -4.74
N ILE A 94 -42.06 -5.52 -5.05
CA ILE A 94 -41.00 -6.36 -4.46
C ILE A 94 -39.63 -5.83 -4.84
N ILE A 95 -39.42 -5.47 -6.12
CA ILE A 95 -38.17 -4.87 -6.59
C ILE A 95 -37.87 -3.59 -5.82
N VAL A 96 -38.85 -2.69 -5.69
CA VAL A 96 -38.68 -1.43 -4.95
C VAL A 96 -38.34 -1.69 -3.48
N TRP A 97 -39.01 -2.65 -2.83
CA TRP A 97 -38.69 -3.03 -1.45
C TRP A 97 -37.27 -3.58 -1.31
N ILE A 98 -36.81 -4.42 -2.25
CA ILE A 98 -35.43 -4.95 -2.23
C ILE A 98 -34.41 -3.82 -2.42
N CYS A 99 -34.65 -2.90 -3.35
CA CYS A 99 -33.77 -1.75 -3.56
C CYS A 99 -33.70 -0.84 -2.32
N LEU A 100 -34.84 -0.53 -1.69
CA LEU A 100 -34.89 0.27 -0.46
C LEU A 100 -34.22 -0.43 0.72
N LEU A 101 -34.38 -1.75 0.84
CA LEU A 101 -33.73 -2.52 1.89
C LEU A 101 -32.20 -2.54 1.69
N SER A 102 -31.75 -2.77 0.46
CA SER A 102 -30.32 -2.73 0.11
C SER A 102 -29.69 -1.36 0.41
N LEU A 103 -30.39 -0.29 0.02
CA LEU A 103 -29.99 1.08 0.32
C LEU A 103 -29.86 1.30 1.84
N GLN A 104 -30.86 0.89 2.63
CA GLN A 104 -30.84 1.10 4.07
C GLN A 104 -29.72 0.30 4.76
N ILE A 105 -29.46 -0.93 4.32
CA ILE A 105 -28.34 -1.73 4.82
C ILE A 105 -27.01 -1.04 4.51
N GLY A 106 -26.86 -0.49 3.30
CA GLY A 106 -25.68 0.29 2.91
C GLY A 106 -25.49 1.55 3.75
N ILE A 107 -26.54 2.32 4.00
CA ILE A 107 -26.47 3.50 4.87
C ILE A 107 -26.04 3.08 6.28
N CYS A 108 -26.67 2.05 6.86
CA CYS A 108 -26.33 1.55 8.19
C CYS A 108 -24.88 1.05 8.28
N SER A 109 -24.37 0.36 7.26
CA SER A 109 -22.98 -0.13 7.26
C SER A 109 -21.97 1.01 7.20
N VAL A 110 -22.20 2.03 6.38
CA VAL A 110 -21.34 3.22 6.31
C VAL A 110 -21.37 3.99 7.63
N PHE A 111 -22.54 4.18 8.25
CA PHE A 111 -22.64 4.80 9.58
C PHE A 111 -21.82 4.04 10.63
N TYR A 112 -21.88 2.72 10.61
CA TYR A 112 -21.13 1.87 11.54
C TYR A 112 -19.61 1.96 11.34
N VAL A 113 -19.15 1.89 10.09
CA VAL A 113 -17.73 2.07 9.73
C VAL A 113 -17.25 3.47 10.15
N PHE A 114 -18.04 4.50 9.86
CA PHE A 114 -17.72 5.90 10.17
C PHE A 114 -17.49 6.12 11.68
N VAL A 115 -18.39 5.60 12.54
CA VAL A 115 -18.23 5.70 14.00
C VAL A 115 -16.98 4.98 14.48
N GLY A 116 -16.70 3.79 13.92
CA GLY A 116 -15.49 3.02 14.27
C GLY A 116 -14.20 3.75 13.91
N THR A 117 -14.11 4.30 12.69
CA THR A 117 -12.94 5.06 12.23
C THR A 117 -12.72 6.32 13.06
N LEU A 118 -13.77 7.11 13.30
CA LEU A 118 -13.65 8.32 14.12
C LEU A 118 -13.20 8.03 15.55
N THR A 119 -13.70 6.93 16.13
CA THR A 119 -13.30 6.56 17.50
C THR A 119 -11.85 6.11 17.55
N LYS A 120 -11.40 5.34 16.56
CA LYS A 120 -9.99 4.95 16.43
C LYS A 120 -9.10 6.19 16.41
N GLU A 121 -9.38 7.13 15.51
CA GLU A 121 -8.61 8.39 15.39
C GLU A 121 -8.61 9.19 16.71
N LEU A 122 -9.74 9.25 17.40
CA LEU A 122 -9.85 9.93 18.70
C LEU A 122 -9.00 9.26 19.79
N VAL A 123 -9.03 7.93 19.86
CA VAL A 123 -8.32 7.16 20.90
C VAL A 123 -6.81 7.21 20.65
N GLU A 124 -6.37 7.00 19.41
CA GLU A 124 -4.94 7.03 19.04
C GLU A 124 -4.32 8.41 19.26
N LYS A 125 -5.08 9.48 18.98
CA LYS A 125 -4.62 10.85 19.22
C LYS A 125 -4.47 11.19 20.71
N ASN A 126 -5.35 10.67 21.56
CA ASN A 126 -5.34 10.96 22.99
C ASN A 126 -4.45 10.00 23.81
N TYR A 127 -4.23 8.78 23.31
CA TYR A 127 -3.46 7.73 23.97
C TYR A 127 -2.45 7.13 22.99
N SER A 128 -1.28 7.76 22.91
CA SER A 128 -0.19 7.44 21.97
C SER A 128 0.41 6.02 22.09
N ASN A 129 0.03 5.24 23.11
CA ASN A 129 0.55 3.89 23.35
C ASN A 129 -0.44 2.75 23.00
N ILE A 130 -1.62 3.07 22.46
CA ILE A 130 -2.68 2.07 22.22
C ILE A 130 -3.15 2.15 20.76
N ILE A 131 -2.51 1.35 19.91
CA ILE A 131 -2.93 1.15 18.52
C ILE A 131 -3.66 -0.19 18.44
N TYR A 132 -4.98 -0.14 18.45
CA TYR A 132 -5.81 -1.32 18.22
C TYR A 132 -6.24 -1.41 16.75
N ASP A 133 -6.34 -2.64 16.25
CA ASP A 133 -6.89 -2.88 14.92
C ASP A 133 -8.32 -2.31 14.84
N ILE A 134 -8.64 -1.64 13.73
CA ILE A 134 -9.95 -1.02 13.49
C ILE A 134 -11.10 -2.03 13.63
N ARG A 135 -10.83 -3.32 13.37
CA ARG A 135 -11.76 -4.43 13.56
C ARG A 135 -12.23 -4.57 15.01
N LEU A 136 -11.37 -4.29 15.99
CA LEU A 136 -11.72 -4.34 17.41
C LEU A 136 -12.68 -3.19 17.76
N TYR A 137 -12.48 -2.00 17.18
CA TYR A 137 -13.43 -0.90 17.32
C TYR A 137 -14.78 -1.27 16.71
N TYR A 138 -14.80 -1.87 15.52
CA TYR A 138 -16.04 -2.37 14.92
C TYR A 138 -16.73 -3.37 15.86
N ILE A 139 -16.08 -4.47 16.23
CA ILE A 139 -16.66 -5.48 17.14
C ILE A 139 -17.11 -4.86 18.47
N GLY A 140 -16.34 -3.92 19.02
CA GLY A 140 -16.69 -3.19 20.22
C GLY A 140 -17.98 -2.39 20.08
N TYR A 141 -18.18 -1.70 18.95
CA TYR A 141 -19.40 -0.94 18.66
C TYR A 141 -20.59 -1.81 18.25
N LEU A 142 -20.38 -3.06 17.84
CA LEU A 142 -21.47 -4.00 17.57
C LEU A 142 -22.38 -4.20 18.79
N ILE A 143 -21.80 -4.28 19.99
CA ILE A 143 -22.55 -4.49 21.24
C ILE A 143 -23.47 -3.29 21.55
N PRO A 144 -23.00 -2.02 21.61
CA PRO A 144 -23.86 -0.85 21.71
C PRO A 144 -24.94 -0.76 20.65
N PHE A 145 -24.61 -1.07 19.38
CA PHE A 145 -25.59 -1.02 18.28
C PHE A 145 -26.71 -2.05 18.44
N ILE A 146 -26.40 -3.28 18.89
CA ILE A 146 -27.42 -4.30 19.20
C ILE A 146 -28.28 -3.86 20.39
N ILE A 147 -27.68 -3.28 21.42
CA ILE A 147 -28.41 -2.75 22.59
C ILE A 147 -29.36 -1.63 22.15
N LEU A 148 -28.89 -0.69 21.31
CA LEU A 148 -29.71 0.37 20.74
C LEU A 148 -30.88 -0.19 19.90
N GLY A 149 -30.62 -1.22 19.09
CA GLY A 149 -31.65 -1.92 18.32
C GLY A 149 -32.65 -2.71 19.17
N SER A 150 -32.32 -2.99 20.43
CA SER A 150 -33.17 -3.75 21.36
C SER A 150 -34.21 -2.89 22.08
N PHE A 151 -34.11 -1.55 22.00
CA PHE A 151 -35.11 -0.66 22.60
C PHE A 151 -36.41 -0.68 21.81
N LYS A 152 -37.41 -1.39 22.35
CA LYS A 152 -38.78 -1.41 21.81
C LYS A 152 -39.56 -0.10 22.04
N SER A 153 -39.11 0.76 22.97
CA SER A 153 -39.78 2.01 23.31
C SER A 153 -39.27 3.18 22.48
N ILE A 154 -40.06 3.61 21.49
CA ILE A 154 -39.80 4.80 20.65
C ILE A 154 -39.63 6.07 21.52
N ARG A 155 -40.28 6.13 22.69
CA ARG A 155 -40.24 7.28 23.60
C ARG A 155 -38.84 7.52 24.19
N THR A 156 -38.14 6.46 24.60
CA THR A 156 -36.77 6.58 25.14
C THR A 156 -35.79 6.97 24.04
N LEU A 157 -35.95 6.40 22.85
CA LEU A 157 -35.13 6.73 21.68
C LEU A 157 -35.26 8.20 21.28
N THR A 158 -36.44 8.80 21.46
CA THR A 158 -36.70 10.21 21.15
C THR A 158 -35.85 11.16 22.01
N PHE A 159 -35.73 10.90 23.32
CA PHE A 159 -34.89 11.73 24.21
C PHE A 159 -33.40 11.59 23.89
N LEU A 160 -32.94 10.38 23.59
CA LEU A 160 -31.55 10.13 23.21
C LEU A 160 -31.21 10.79 21.87
N ASN A 161 -32.15 10.74 20.90
CA ASN A 161 -32.01 11.42 19.62
C ASN A 161 -31.99 12.95 19.78
N LEU A 162 -32.80 13.51 20.69
CA LEU A 162 -32.73 14.94 21.01
C LEU A 162 -31.32 15.33 21.48
N PHE A 163 -30.76 14.57 22.42
CA PHE A 163 -29.41 14.81 22.93
C PHE A 163 -28.35 14.66 21.84
N ALA A 164 -28.43 13.61 21.02
CA ALA A 164 -27.52 13.40 19.89
C ALA A 164 -27.57 14.57 18.88
N ASN A 165 -28.76 15.10 18.59
CA ASN A 165 -28.90 16.26 17.71
C ASN A 165 -28.23 17.53 18.27
N ILE A 166 -28.25 17.74 19.60
CA ILE A 166 -27.56 18.87 20.23
C ILE A 166 -26.03 18.71 20.08
N LEU A 167 -25.50 17.51 20.34
CA LEU A 167 -24.09 17.21 20.18
C LEU A 167 -23.62 17.37 18.72
N LEU A 168 -24.41 16.90 17.76
CA LEU A 168 -24.13 17.04 16.34
C LEU A 168 -24.15 18.52 15.90
N GLY A 169 -25.10 19.31 16.44
CA GLY A 169 -25.12 20.75 16.21
C GLY A 169 -23.86 21.45 16.75
N LEU A 170 -23.41 21.08 17.95
CA LEU A 170 -22.19 21.63 18.56
C LEU A 170 -20.93 21.21 17.79
N SER A 171 -20.84 19.97 17.32
CA SER A 171 -19.68 19.50 16.55
C SER A 171 -19.57 20.21 15.20
N LEU A 172 -20.69 20.36 14.47
CA LEU A 172 -20.73 21.12 13.22
C LEU A 172 -20.37 22.59 13.44
N LEU A 173 -20.86 23.21 14.52
CA LEU A 173 -20.51 24.60 14.85
C LEU A 173 -19.02 24.75 15.15
N SER A 174 -18.43 23.80 15.88
CA SER A 174 -16.99 23.78 16.17
C SER A 174 -16.16 23.61 14.90
N ILE A 175 -16.55 22.71 14.00
CA ILE A 175 -15.89 22.50 12.70
C ILE A 175 -15.95 23.80 11.89
N PHE A 176 -17.13 24.41 11.79
CA PHE A 176 -17.32 25.65 11.05
C PHE A 176 -16.52 26.82 11.63
N PHE A 177 -16.43 26.90 12.96
CA PHE A 177 -15.61 27.90 13.65
C PHE A 177 -14.12 27.72 13.32
N ILE A 178 -13.59 26.51 13.41
CA ILE A 178 -12.20 26.18 13.04
C ILE A 178 -11.93 26.52 11.56
N LEU A 179 -12.87 26.19 10.67
CA LEU A 179 -12.76 26.49 9.23
C LEU A 179 -12.81 28.00 8.90
N ILE A 180 -13.45 28.83 9.74
CA ILE A 180 -13.43 30.29 9.57
C ILE A 180 -12.10 30.87 10.03
N LEU A 181 -11.50 30.30 11.08
CA LEU A 181 -10.25 30.77 11.69
C LEU A 181 -8.99 30.32 10.94
N SER A 182 -9.08 29.29 10.10
CA SER A 182 -7.93 28.80 9.33
C SER A 182 -7.51 29.79 8.23
N LYS A 183 -6.20 30.00 8.09
CA LYS A 183 -5.61 31.04 7.22
C LYS A 183 -5.30 30.44 5.85
N HIS A 184 -6.04 30.85 4.82
CA HIS A 184 -6.08 30.19 3.51
C HIS A 184 -4.84 30.44 2.63
N SER A 185 -4.23 29.38 2.10
CA SER A 185 -3.25 29.46 1.00
C SER A 185 -3.77 28.78 -0.28
N TYR A 186 -3.68 29.49 -1.43
CA TYR A 186 -4.35 29.09 -2.68
C TYR A 186 -3.51 28.21 -3.65
N SER A 187 -2.29 27.82 -3.30
CA SER A 187 -1.31 27.52 -4.37
C SER A 187 -1.21 26.08 -4.90
N GLU A 188 -1.97 25.09 -4.42
CA GLU A 188 -1.80 23.68 -4.85
C GLU A 188 -3.10 22.88 -5.03
N ILE A 189 -4.24 23.52 -5.29
CA ILE A 189 -5.48 22.78 -5.54
C ILE A 189 -5.48 22.21 -6.96
N LYS A 190 -5.61 20.89 -7.07
CA LYS A 190 -5.88 20.22 -8.37
C LYS A 190 -7.30 20.58 -8.82
N TYR A 191 -7.40 21.41 -9.86
CA TYR A 191 -8.67 21.81 -10.44
C TYR A 191 -9.38 20.66 -11.18
N TYR A 192 -8.61 19.71 -11.71
CA TYR A 192 -9.08 18.53 -12.44
C TYR A 192 -8.19 17.33 -12.11
N THR A 193 -8.76 16.12 -12.08
CA THR A 193 -8.02 14.86 -11.92
C THR A 193 -8.14 13.98 -13.17
N ASN A 194 -8.83 12.84 -13.09
CA ASN A 194 -8.99 11.82 -14.13
C ASN A 194 -10.45 11.34 -14.20
N ILE A 195 -10.87 10.77 -15.34
CA ILE A 195 -12.23 10.23 -15.54
C ILE A 195 -12.60 9.19 -14.46
N ASN A 196 -11.66 8.31 -14.10
CA ASN A 196 -11.91 7.32 -13.04
C ASN A 196 -12.18 7.99 -11.68
N GLY A 197 -11.48 9.08 -11.36
CA GLY A 197 -11.70 9.85 -10.13
C GLY A 197 -13.08 10.52 -10.12
N ILE A 198 -13.56 10.99 -11.27
CA ILE A 198 -14.92 11.53 -11.42
C ILE A 198 -15.98 10.43 -11.20
N PHE A 199 -15.75 9.21 -11.68
CA PHE A 199 -16.67 8.09 -11.42
C PHE A 199 -16.70 7.68 -9.95
N THR A 200 -15.54 7.66 -9.29
CA THR A 200 -15.47 7.40 -7.84
C THR A 200 -16.17 8.51 -7.05
N SER A 201 -15.96 9.79 -7.41
CA SER A 201 -16.59 10.93 -6.75
C SER A 201 -18.11 10.93 -6.93
N LEU A 202 -18.62 10.49 -8.09
CA LEU A 202 -20.05 10.39 -8.35
C LEU A 202 -20.77 9.51 -7.33
N GLY A 203 -20.17 8.37 -6.92
CA GLY A 203 -20.73 7.50 -5.89
C GLY A 203 -20.86 8.20 -4.54
N THR A 204 -19.80 8.90 -4.12
CA THR A 204 -19.78 9.68 -2.87
C THR A 204 -20.79 10.82 -2.89
N ILE A 205 -20.90 11.55 -4.00
CA ILE A 205 -21.89 12.62 -4.18
C ILE A 205 -23.31 12.04 -4.13
N MET A 206 -23.59 10.94 -4.84
CA MET A 206 -24.92 10.31 -4.78
C MET A 206 -25.29 9.86 -3.37
N TYR A 207 -24.33 9.32 -2.61
CA TYR A 207 -24.54 8.97 -1.20
C TYR A 207 -24.83 10.19 -0.33
N ALA A 208 -24.10 11.30 -0.51
CA ALA A 208 -24.29 12.54 0.23
C ALA A 208 -25.67 13.17 0.01
N PHE A 209 -26.20 13.02 -1.21
CA PHE A 209 -27.52 13.53 -1.57
C PHE A 209 -28.65 12.51 -1.36
N GLU A 210 -28.42 11.36 -0.73
CA GLU A 210 -29.49 10.39 -0.50
C GLU A 210 -30.51 10.88 0.55
N GLY A 211 -31.79 10.83 0.19
CA GLY A 211 -32.93 11.10 1.06
C GLY A 211 -34.26 10.59 0.52
N GLN A 212 -34.25 9.82 -0.57
CA GLN A 212 -35.44 9.49 -1.34
C GLN A 212 -36.39 8.63 -0.51
N ALA A 213 -35.86 7.80 0.40
CA ALA A 213 -36.61 6.94 1.31
C ALA A 213 -37.36 7.70 2.44
N LEU A 214 -37.02 8.97 2.69
CA LEU A 214 -37.64 9.79 3.73
C LEU A 214 -38.85 10.58 3.22
N VAL A 215 -38.89 10.86 1.91
CA VAL A 215 -39.82 11.83 1.30
C VAL A 215 -41.29 11.42 1.46
N ILE A 216 -41.65 10.17 1.14
CA ILE A 216 -43.05 9.71 1.21
C ILE A 216 -43.56 9.63 2.66
N PRO A 217 -42.83 9.03 3.62
CA PRO A 217 -43.21 9.06 5.02
C PRO A 217 -43.44 10.48 5.52
N LEU A 218 -42.52 11.41 5.18
CA LEU A 218 -42.62 12.79 5.60
C LEU A 218 -43.85 13.50 5.01
N ALA A 219 -44.14 13.26 3.73
CA ALA A 219 -45.35 13.74 3.06
C ALA A 219 -46.63 13.20 3.72
N ASN A 220 -46.68 11.90 4.07
CA ASN A 220 -47.83 11.27 4.73
C ASN A 220 -48.14 11.84 6.13
N HIS A 221 -47.19 12.56 6.74
CA HIS A 221 -47.33 13.21 8.06
C HIS A 221 -47.58 14.72 7.99
N MET A 222 -47.51 15.32 6.80
CA MET A 222 -47.80 16.73 6.56
C MET A 222 -49.31 16.98 6.51
N LYS A 223 -49.74 18.13 7.04
CA LYS A 223 -51.15 18.56 6.96
C LYS A 223 -51.49 19.16 5.59
N GLU A 224 -50.52 19.83 4.96
CA GLU A 224 -50.68 20.49 3.66
C GLU A 224 -49.64 20.01 2.64
N ASP A 225 -50.15 19.33 1.62
CA ASP A 225 -49.38 18.67 0.60
C ASP A 225 -48.55 19.63 -0.29
N ASN A 226 -49.09 20.80 -0.65
CA ASN A 226 -48.41 21.73 -1.57
C ASN A 226 -47.20 22.43 -0.95
N ASN A 227 -47.12 22.48 0.38
CA ASN A 227 -45.95 23.02 1.06
C ASN A 227 -44.78 22.04 1.07
N MET A 228 -45.03 20.73 0.93
CA MET A 228 -43.98 19.70 0.95
C MET A 228 -42.99 19.86 -0.21
N ILE A 229 -43.49 20.17 -1.41
CA ILE A 229 -42.62 20.39 -2.59
C ILE A 229 -41.71 21.60 -2.37
N LYS A 230 -42.25 22.69 -1.81
CA LYS A 230 -41.46 23.88 -1.46
C LYS A 230 -40.39 23.55 -0.42
N ILE A 231 -40.76 22.81 0.62
CA ILE A 231 -39.85 22.36 1.68
C ILE A 231 -38.69 21.53 1.11
N LEU A 232 -38.98 20.61 0.17
CA LEU A 232 -37.93 19.84 -0.50
C LEU A 232 -36.99 20.73 -1.31
N ILE A 233 -37.52 21.66 -2.12
CA ILE A 233 -36.71 22.55 -2.94
C ILE A 233 -35.81 23.42 -2.06
N TYR A 234 -36.38 24.08 -1.05
CA TYR A 234 -35.60 24.92 -0.13
C TYR A 234 -34.61 24.10 0.69
N GLY A 235 -35.01 22.92 1.17
CA GLY A 235 -34.17 22.04 1.94
C GLY A 235 -32.97 21.56 1.14
N MET A 236 -33.21 21.06 -0.08
CA MET A 236 -32.14 20.56 -0.93
C MET A 236 -31.22 21.68 -1.42
N MET A 237 -31.76 22.86 -1.76
CA MET A 237 -30.92 24.04 -2.06
C MET A 237 -29.99 24.40 -0.91
N ILE A 238 -30.49 24.39 0.34
CA ILE A 238 -29.65 24.65 1.51
C ILE A 238 -28.58 23.56 1.67
N ILE A 239 -28.93 22.29 1.49
CA ILE A 239 -27.97 21.17 1.57
C ILE A 239 -26.87 21.31 0.52
N THR A 240 -27.22 21.63 -0.74
CA THR A 240 -26.24 21.85 -1.80
C THR A 240 -25.31 23.02 -1.50
N VAL A 241 -25.85 24.12 -0.95
CA VAL A 241 -25.03 25.27 -0.55
C VAL A 241 -24.11 24.93 0.61
N ILE A 242 -24.60 24.18 1.61
CA ILE A 242 -23.79 23.70 2.72
C ILE A 242 -22.65 22.83 2.18
N ALA A 243 -22.94 21.84 1.35
CA ALA A 243 -21.97 20.98 0.69
C ALA A 243 -20.85 21.77 -0.01
N GLU A 244 -21.19 22.67 -0.94
CA GLU A 244 -20.19 23.50 -1.64
C GLU A 244 -19.35 24.35 -0.69
N SER A 245 -19.98 24.96 0.33
CA SER A 245 -19.31 25.91 1.23
C SER A 245 -18.44 25.25 2.30
N SER A 246 -18.85 24.10 2.85
CA SER A 246 -18.05 23.36 3.83
C SER A 246 -16.83 22.75 3.18
N ASP A 247 -16.99 22.13 2.01
CA ASP A 247 -15.91 21.34 1.40
C ASP A 247 -14.86 22.23 0.73
N PHE A 248 -15.27 23.36 0.11
CA PHE A 248 -14.32 24.34 -0.38
C PHE A 248 -13.35 24.80 0.71
N LYS A 249 -13.85 25.04 1.94
CA LYS A 249 -13.02 25.45 3.07
C LYS A 249 -12.19 24.30 3.65
N ILE A 250 -12.74 23.09 3.69
CA ILE A 250 -12.02 21.90 4.18
C ILE A 250 -10.80 21.61 3.31
N ILE A 251 -10.95 21.67 1.98
CA ILE A 251 -9.83 21.45 1.04
C ILE A 251 -8.75 22.51 1.19
N MET A 252 -9.15 23.78 1.35
CA MET A 252 -8.20 24.87 1.62
C MET A 252 -7.42 24.59 2.91
N CYS A 253 -8.12 24.16 3.98
CA CYS A 253 -7.49 23.84 5.26
C CYS A 253 -6.56 22.61 5.19
N ASP A 254 -6.91 21.58 4.43
CA ASP A 254 -6.09 20.37 4.25
C ASP A 254 -4.79 20.69 3.50
N SER A 255 -4.87 21.58 2.49
CA SER A 255 -3.68 22.09 1.80
C SER A 255 -2.74 22.90 2.71
N ASP A 256 -3.30 23.61 3.69
CA ASP A 256 -2.52 24.37 4.68
C ASP A 256 -1.87 23.46 5.75
N GLN A 257 -2.49 22.32 6.11
CA GLN A 257 -1.91 21.32 7.02
C GLN A 257 -0.72 20.59 6.38
N LEU A 258 -0.80 20.27 5.09
CA LEU A 258 0.33 19.69 4.35
C LEU A 258 1.53 20.65 4.35
N LYS A 259 1.29 21.95 4.11
CA LYS A 259 2.35 22.98 4.17
C LYS A 259 2.84 23.26 5.58
N ASN A 260 1.98 23.23 6.60
CA ASN A 260 2.42 23.43 7.98
C ASN A 260 3.19 22.23 8.51
N ASN A 261 2.86 21.00 8.11
CA ASN A 261 3.70 19.84 8.42
C ASN A 261 5.06 19.92 7.70
N GLU A 262 5.12 20.44 6.48
CA GLU A 262 6.40 20.76 5.82
C GLU A 262 7.15 21.88 6.55
N ASN A 263 6.48 22.95 7.00
CA ASN A 263 7.09 24.07 7.71
C ASN A 263 7.52 23.73 9.16
N ILE A 264 6.81 22.83 9.86
CA ILE A 264 7.18 22.32 11.19
C ILE A 264 8.41 21.39 11.07
N VAL A 265 8.53 20.65 9.97
CA VAL A 265 9.75 19.89 9.63
C VAL A 265 10.91 20.83 9.27
N ASP A 266 10.63 21.99 8.68
CA ASP A 266 11.64 23.02 8.36
C ASP A 266 12.05 23.89 9.58
N GLU A 267 11.18 24.16 10.57
CA GLU A 267 11.54 24.90 11.79
C GLU A 267 12.34 24.06 12.81
N GLY A 268 12.21 22.73 12.78
CA GLY A 268 13.06 21.80 13.52
C GLY A 268 14.47 21.63 12.93
N ASN A 269 14.71 22.14 11.71
CA ASN A 269 15.97 22.05 11.01
C ASN A 269 16.53 23.44 10.71
N VAL A 270 17.45 23.91 11.57
CA VAL A 270 18.27 25.09 11.29
C VAL A 270 18.94 24.95 9.92
N VAL A 271 18.49 25.81 9.01
CA VAL A 271 18.95 26.13 7.65
C VAL A 271 20.35 25.60 7.29
N LEU A 272 20.40 24.61 6.39
CA LEU A 272 21.46 24.51 5.39
C LEU A 272 20.86 24.81 4.01
N ARG A 273 21.23 25.97 3.47
CA ARG A 273 20.84 26.48 2.16
C ARG A 273 20.92 25.40 1.07
N LYS A 274 19.82 25.28 0.30
CA LYS A 274 19.75 24.58 -0.99
C LYS A 274 20.93 24.94 -1.89
N LYS A 275 21.93 24.07 -1.95
CA LYS A 275 22.71 23.82 -3.18
C LYS A 275 21.97 22.70 -3.91
N LYS A 276 21.64 22.90 -5.19
CA LYS A 276 21.18 21.81 -6.06
C LYS A 276 22.15 20.63 -5.90
N PRO A 277 21.72 19.44 -5.45
CA PRO A 277 22.60 18.30 -5.43
C PRO A 277 22.62 17.71 -6.85
N THR A 278 23.68 18.03 -7.59
CA THR A 278 24.20 17.13 -8.62
C THR A 278 24.57 15.82 -7.91
N LEU A 279 23.95 14.71 -8.33
CA LEU A 279 24.32 13.36 -7.89
C LEU A 279 25.84 13.18 -8.10
N GLN A 280 26.59 13.05 -7.01
CA GLN A 280 27.89 12.36 -6.99
C GLN A 280 27.79 11.24 -5.97
N ILE A 281 27.04 10.19 -6.32
CA ILE A 281 27.04 8.91 -5.60
C ILE A 281 28.17 8.06 -6.20
N TYR A 282 29.43 8.47 -6.02
CA TYR A 282 30.59 7.58 -6.20
C TYR A 282 31.90 8.24 -5.74
N LYS A 283 32.66 7.56 -4.87
CA LYS A 283 34.11 7.74 -4.76
C LYS A 283 34.78 6.41 -5.11
N PRO A 284 35.61 6.31 -6.16
CA PRO A 284 36.34 5.09 -6.46
C PRO A 284 37.35 4.79 -5.34
N PRO A 285 37.68 3.51 -5.09
CA PRO A 285 38.89 3.18 -4.36
C PRO A 285 40.10 3.57 -5.22
N CYS A 286 40.76 4.68 -4.88
CA CYS A 286 42.04 5.02 -5.49
C CYS A 286 43.07 3.94 -5.12
N SER A 287 43.55 3.26 -6.16
CA SER A 287 44.85 2.63 -6.20
C SER A 287 45.93 3.60 -5.70
N ARG A 288 46.74 3.16 -4.73
CA ARG A 288 47.99 3.84 -4.35
C ARG A 288 48.87 4.04 -5.59
N SER A 289 49.14 5.30 -5.92
CA SER A 289 50.40 5.69 -6.56
C SER A 289 50.97 6.89 -5.79
N SER A 290 52.20 6.68 -5.33
CA SER A 290 53.11 7.60 -4.64
C SER A 290 53.18 9.01 -5.22
N THR A 291 53.13 10.03 -4.35
CA THR A 291 53.89 11.31 -4.36
C THR A 291 53.40 12.11 -3.14
N ILE A 292 54.12 12.08 -2.02
CA ILE A 292 54.97 13.17 -1.49
C ILE A 292 54.34 14.55 -1.74
N GLU A 293 53.77 15.15 -0.69
CA GLU A 293 54.16 16.47 -0.20
C GLU A 293 53.52 16.75 1.17
N ASP A 294 54.32 17.42 2.00
CA ASP A 294 54.19 17.60 3.44
C ASP A 294 53.06 18.53 3.87
N GLU A 295 52.51 18.32 5.06
CA GLU A 295 52.79 19.18 6.23
C GLU A 295 51.82 18.93 7.40
N LYS A 296 52.44 18.59 8.53
CA LYS A 296 52.17 19.04 9.91
C LYS A 296 50.71 19.23 10.34
N ASN A 297 50.30 18.44 11.33
CA ASN A 297 50.07 19.05 12.64
C ASN A 297 50.18 18.05 13.80
N ASP A 298 50.92 18.51 14.80
CA ASP A 298 51.19 17.93 16.10
C ASP A 298 49.96 17.82 17.00
N ASN A 299 50.16 17.08 18.10
CA ASN A 299 49.54 17.23 19.42
C ASN A 299 48.13 16.63 19.58
N THR A 300 47.77 15.86 20.61
CA THR A 300 48.41 15.54 21.90
C THR A 300 47.48 14.54 22.62
N TYR A 301 48.06 13.46 23.18
CA TYR A 301 47.76 12.76 24.46
C TYR A 301 46.28 12.41 24.81
N SER A 302 45.90 11.25 25.38
CA SER A 302 46.57 10.39 26.36
C SER A 302 45.74 9.13 26.70
N ILE A 303 46.44 8.00 26.93
CA ILE A 303 46.35 7.04 28.09
C ILE A 303 45.02 6.22 28.22
N THR A 304 44.99 4.88 28.31
CA THR A 304 45.56 3.91 29.30
C THR A 304 45.38 2.49 28.70
N ASN A 305 46.40 1.64 28.54
CA ASN A 305 47.10 0.71 29.47
C ASN A 305 46.37 -0.57 29.96
N ASN A 306 47.19 -1.64 29.93
CA ASN A 306 47.13 -2.97 30.57
C ASN A 306 46.37 -4.09 29.84
N SER A 307 47.01 -5.09 29.19
CA SER A 307 48.06 -6.08 29.56
C SER A 307 47.51 -7.37 30.20
N SER A 308 47.73 -8.52 29.54
CA SER A 308 48.31 -9.71 30.17
C SER A 308 48.62 -10.82 29.15
N ASN A 309 49.90 -11.19 29.12
CA ASN A 309 50.56 -12.34 28.48
C ASN A 309 49.88 -13.69 28.80
N ILE A 310 50.10 -14.78 28.04
CA ILE A 310 51.22 -15.73 28.24
C ILE A 310 51.41 -16.68 27.01
N LYS A 311 52.69 -16.90 26.70
CA LYS A 311 53.42 -17.87 25.85
C LYS A 311 52.88 -19.32 25.87
N GLY A 312 53.15 -20.24 24.94
CA GLY A 312 54.02 -20.30 23.76
C GLY A 312 54.21 -21.78 23.30
N SER A 313 54.88 -21.98 22.14
CA SER A 313 55.69 -23.16 21.71
C SER A 313 55.05 -24.57 21.68
N SER A 314 55.37 -25.54 20.82
CA SER A 314 56.12 -25.69 19.56
C SER A 314 56.17 -27.20 19.21
N LEU A 315 56.18 -27.53 17.92
CA LEU A 315 56.81 -28.70 17.25
C LEU A 315 56.28 -30.16 17.41
N ASN A 316 55.92 -30.73 16.24
CA ASN A 316 56.45 -31.93 15.56
C ASN A 316 56.66 -33.26 16.32
N GLN A 317 56.09 -34.38 15.83
CA GLN A 317 56.75 -35.33 14.90
C GLN A 317 55.90 -36.60 14.64
N SER A 318 56.20 -37.22 13.50
CA SER A 318 55.60 -38.35 12.79
C SER A 318 55.96 -39.76 13.31
N GLY A 319 55.12 -40.77 13.04
CA GLY A 319 55.49 -42.19 13.10
C GLY A 319 54.46 -43.15 12.47
N LYS A 320 54.85 -43.90 11.43
CA LYS A 320 54.12 -44.95 10.70
C LYS A 320 54.12 -46.29 11.48
N LEU A 321 53.08 -47.14 11.33
CA LEU A 321 53.12 -48.51 10.75
C LEU A 321 51.80 -49.27 10.87
N LYS A 322 51.61 -50.21 9.92
CA LYS A 322 50.44 -51.04 9.57
C LYS A 322 50.30 -52.30 10.44
N GLU A 323 49.09 -52.85 10.64
CA GLU A 323 48.64 -54.15 10.06
C GLU A 323 47.24 -54.62 10.55
N ASN A 324 46.62 -55.46 9.71
CA ASN A 324 45.24 -55.94 9.68
C ASN A 324 44.87 -57.00 10.75
N ASN A 325 43.60 -57.03 11.21
CA ASN A 325 42.58 -58.06 10.89
C ASN A 325 41.44 -58.16 11.93
N ASN A 326 40.22 -57.83 11.47
CA ASN A 326 38.92 -58.48 11.69
C ASN A 326 38.70 -59.40 12.91
N LYS A 327 37.81 -59.00 13.84
CA LYS A 327 36.41 -59.48 13.97
C LYS A 327 35.74 -58.98 15.26
N ASN A 328 34.63 -58.25 15.06
CA ASN A 328 33.42 -58.06 15.87
C ASN A 328 33.42 -58.49 17.35
N HIS A 329 33.30 -57.51 18.26
CA HIS A 329 32.09 -57.29 19.07
C HIS A 329 32.30 -56.10 20.03
N SER A 330 31.56 -55.01 19.84
CA SER A 330 30.93 -54.23 20.92
C SER A 330 30.26 -53.01 20.31
N LYS A 331 28.93 -53.00 20.40
CA LYS A 331 28.10 -51.82 20.19
C LYS A 331 28.28 -50.89 21.39
N ILE A 332 28.14 -49.59 21.11
CA ILE A 332 28.02 -48.44 22.02
C ILE A 332 29.37 -47.77 22.35
N SER A 333 29.81 -46.86 21.48
CA SER A 333 29.82 -45.40 21.73
C SER A 333 30.69 -44.67 20.70
N ASN A 334 30.11 -43.63 20.07
CA ASN A 334 30.74 -42.54 19.30
C ASN A 334 31.52 -42.88 18.02
N ALA A 335 30.87 -42.74 16.86
CA ALA A 335 31.57 -42.42 15.61
C ALA A 335 30.64 -41.71 14.60
N LEU A 336 31.15 -40.57 14.11
CA LEU A 336 30.95 -40.01 12.78
C LEU A 336 30.32 -40.96 11.74
N ILE A 337 29.26 -40.47 11.10
CA ILE A 337 28.74 -40.93 9.80
C ILE A 337 28.58 -39.65 8.99
N SER A 338 29.53 -39.30 8.10
CA SER A 338 29.55 -39.75 6.70
C SER A 338 28.22 -39.46 6.00
N THR A 339 28.08 -38.26 5.46
CA THR A 339 27.19 -38.01 4.32
C THR A 339 28.06 -37.97 3.08
N THR A 340 28.24 -39.16 2.51
CA THR A 340 28.26 -39.45 1.07
C THR A 340 28.17 -38.20 0.20
N MET A 341 29.33 -37.82 -0.37
CA MET A 341 29.38 -37.01 -1.57
C MET A 341 28.50 -37.66 -2.64
N LYS A 342 27.34 -37.06 -2.92
CA LYS A 342 26.69 -37.21 -4.21
C LYS A 342 27.40 -36.26 -5.17
N GLU A 343 28.38 -36.77 -5.90
CA GLU A 343 28.81 -36.13 -7.15
C GLU A 343 27.60 -36.01 -8.10
N PHE A 344 27.37 -34.82 -8.69
CA PHE A 344 26.79 -34.53 -10.02
C PHE A 344 26.42 -33.02 -10.14
N PRO A 345 26.48 -32.37 -11.33
CA PRO A 345 27.40 -32.53 -12.46
C PRO A 345 28.37 -31.32 -12.60
N LYS A 346 29.41 -31.50 -13.42
CA LYS A 346 30.48 -30.54 -13.73
C LYS A 346 29.93 -29.18 -14.20
N LYS A 347 30.61 -28.10 -13.79
CA LYS A 347 30.51 -26.72 -14.34
C LYS A 347 30.25 -26.77 -15.84
N LYS A 348 29.19 -26.07 -16.28
CA LYS A 348 28.80 -25.92 -17.68
C LYS A 348 30.00 -25.38 -18.48
N VAL A 349 30.34 -26.01 -19.60
CA VAL A 349 31.49 -25.61 -20.42
C VAL A 349 31.11 -24.38 -21.21
N PHE A 350 31.83 -23.28 -20.98
CA PHE A 350 31.74 -22.02 -21.72
C PHE A 350 31.74 -22.27 -23.24
N GLY A 351 30.57 -22.11 -23.87
CA GLY A 351 30.34 -22.46 -25.28
C GLY A 351 30.29 -21.27 -26.22
N SER A 352 30.46 -21.50 -27.53
CA SER A 352 30.37 -20.45 -28.56
C SER A 352 29.03 -19.72 -28.61
N LYS A 353 27.94 -20.39 -28.22
CA LYS A 353 26.59 -19.78 -28.13
C LYS A 353 26.46 -18.78 -26.98
N GLU A 354 27.04 -19.08 -25.83
CA GLU A 354 27.01 -18.19 -24.65
C GLU A 354 27.84 -16.92 -24.92
N ILE A 355 28.95 -17.05 -25.65
CA ILE A 355 29.75 -15.91 -26.13
C ILE A 355 28.94 -15.02 -27.08
N GLU A 356 28.17 -15.61 -28.00
CA GLU A 356 27.33 -14.87 -28.95
C GLU A 356 26.18 -14.13 -28.22
N GLU A 357 25.55 -14.77 -27.23
CA GLU A 357 24.51 -14.15 -26.40
C GLU A 357 25.04 -12.98 -25.55
N ILE A 358 26.20 -13.16 -24.90
CA ILE A 358 26.87 -12.08 -24.15
C ILE A 358 27.23 -10.93 -25.09
N THR A 359 27.79 -11.24 -26.27
CA THR A 359 28.21 -10.22 -27.24
C THR A 359 27.02 -9.42 -27.77
N ASN A 360 25.92 -10.09 -28.11
CA ASN A 360 24.70 -9.44 -28.59
C ASN A 360 24.03 -8.61 -27.49
N GLY A 361 24.01 -9.14 -26.26
CA GLY A 361 23.51 -8.43 -25.09
C GLY A 361 24.31 -7.17 -24.76
N LEU A 362 25.65 -7.28 -24.75
CA LEU A 362 26.55 -6.14 -24.50
C LEU A 362 26.48 -5.10 -25.62
N LYS A 363 26.36 -5.51 -26.89
CA LYS A 363 26.15 -4.58 -28.02
C LYS A 363 24.82 -3.84 -27.92
N ARG A 364 23.76 -4.50 -27.46
CA ARG A 364 22.47 -3.85 -27.19
C ARG A 364 22.58 -2.79 -26.10
N ILE A 365 23.33 -3.08 -25.03
CA ILE A 365 23.61 -2.10 -23.96
C ILE A 365 24.50 -0.96 -24.48
N ASN A 366 25.49 -1.27 -25.31
CA ASN A 366 26.40 -0.28 -25.88
C ASN A 366 25.68 0.71 -26.79
N ALA A 367 24.78 0.22 -27.66
CA ALA A 367 23.97 1.05 -28.54
C ALA A 367 23.06 2.05 -27.82
N ILE A 368 22.81 1.85 -26.52
CA ILE A 368 21.97 2.73 -25.70
C ILE A 368 22.81 3.87 -25.07
N LYS A 369 24.13 3.71 -24.92
CA LYS A 369 24.94 4.60 -24.07
C LYS A 369 26.30 5.03 -24.65
N ASP A 370 26.69 4.60 -25.86
CA ASP A 370 27.97 4.93 -26.52
C ASP A 370 29.20 4.72 -25.60
N THR A 371 29.39 3.48 -25.12
CA THR A 371 30.40 3.17 -24.09
C THR A 371 31.63 2.46 -24.64
N THR A 372 32.75 3.18 -24.69
CA THR A 372 34.07 2.66 -25.10
C THR A 372 34.54 1.45 -24.28
N LEU A 373 34.12 1.34 -23.01
CA LEU A 373 34.44 0.21 -22.12
C LEU A 373 33.92 -1.14 -22.61
N ILE A 374 32.74 -1.17 -23.24
CA ILE A 374 32.17 -2.41 -23.77
C ILE A 374 32.92 -2.84 -25.02
N ASP A 375 33.29 -1.88 -25.89
CA ASP A 375 34.07 -2.15 -27.10
C ASP A 375 35.50 -2.60 -26.76
N ASP A 376 36.12 -2.02 -25.73
CA ASP A 376 37.42 -2.45 -25.20
C ASP A 376 37.35 -3.85 -24.58
N PHE A 377 36.23 -4.19 -23.92
CA PHE A 377 36.01 -5.53 -23.37
C PHE A 377 35.83 -6.59 -24.48
N LEU A 378 34.99 -6.29 -25.48
CA LEU A 378 34.72 -7.18 -26.61
C LEU A 378 35.95 -7.38 -27.49
N SER A 379 36.73 -6.33 -27.74
CA SER A 379 37.99 -6.40 -28.50
C SER A 379 39.09 -7.17 -27.77
N SER A 380 39.05 -7.23 -26.43
CA SER A 380 39.98 -8.02 -25.60
C SER A 380 39.62 -9.51 -25.50
N ASN A 381 38.64 -10.01 -26.26
CA ASN A 381 38.12 -11.39 -26.19
C ASN A 381 37.71 -11.82 -24.76
N MET A 382 37.23 -10.89 -23.93
CA MET A 382 36.85 -11.14 -22.52
C MET A 382 37.99 -11.69 -21.63
N THR A 383 39.25 -11.39 -21.96
CA THR A 383 40.44 -11.88 -21.23
C THR A 383 41.06 -10.85 -20.28
N ASN A 384 40.68 -9.57 -20.39
CA ASN A 384 41.25 -8.51 -19.55
C ASN A 384 40.52 -8.38 -18.20
N SER A 385 41.18 -8.83 -17.13
CA SER A 385 40.66 -8.79 -15.75
C SER A 385 40.31 -7.39 -15.23
N LYS A 386 41.01 -6.33 -15.68
CA LYS A 386 40.77 -4.96 -15.21
C LYS A 386 39.52 -4.37 -15.85
N ILE A 387 39.35 -4.55 -17.15
CA ILE A 387 38.15 -4.12 -17.88
C ILE A 387 36.94 -4.92 -17.40
N SER A 388 37.10 -6.22 -17.15
CA SER A 388 36.05 -7.07 -16.57
C SER A 388 35.57 -6.57 -15.20
N SER A 389 36.50 -6.09 -14.35
CA SER A 389 36.18 -5.49 -13.05
C SER A 389 35.36 -4.20 -13.18
N GLU A 390 35.78 -3.30 -14.07
CA GLU A 390 35.10 -2.03 -14.32
C GLU A 390 33.74 -2.24 -15.00
N LEU A 391 33.62 -3.28 -15.83
CA LEU A 391 32.37 -3.69 -16.46
C LEU A 391 31.34 -4.14 -15.42
N GLY A 392 31.75 -4.89 -14.39
CA GLY A 392 30.84 -5.28 -13.29
C GLY A 392 30.21 -4.09 -12.58
N LEU A 393 31.02 -3.05 -12.28
CA LEU A 393 30.52 -1.80 -11.70
C LEU A 393 29.58 -1.06 -12.66
N PHE A 394 29.97 -0.95 -13.93
CA PHE A 394 29.19 -0.27 -14.95
C PHE A 394 27.81 -0.91 -15.13
N LEU A 395 27.73 -2.23 -15.23
CA LEU A 395 26.47 -2.95 -15.47
C LEU A 395 25.50 -2.80 -14.29
N VAL A 396 26.00 -2.84 -13.04
CA VAL A 396 25.15 -2.57 -11.86
C VAL A 396 24.60 -1.16 -11.90
N LYS A 397 25.46 -0.16 -12.15
CA LYS A 397 25.02 1.24 -12.24
C LYS A 397 24.01 1.45 -13.38
N PHE A 398 24.27 0.88 -14.55
CA PHE A 398 23.38 0.96 -15.70
C PHE A 398 22.00 0.36 -15.40
N ALA A 399 21.97 -0.83 -14.79
CA ALA A 399 20.72 -1.52 -14.47
C ALA A 399 19.91 -0.81 -13.36
N VAL A 400 20.59 -0.30 -12.32
CA VAL A 400 19.95 0.24 -11.11
C VAL A 400 19.55 1.70 -11.28
N GLU A 401 20.40 2.54 -11.87
CA GLU A 401 20.17 3.99 -11.95
C GLU A 401 19.60 4.46 -13.29
N GLU A 402 20.06 3.91 -14.41
CA GLU A 402 19.89 4.53 -15.73
C GLU A 402 18.80 3.90 -16.59
N ASN A 403 18.79 2.57 -16.75
CA ASN A 403 17.86 1.90 -17.65
C ASN A 403 17.19 0.67 -17.01
N ARG A 404 16.07 0.95 -16.34
CA ARG A 404 15.28 -0.04 -15.59
C ARG A 404 14.59 -1.07 -16.46
N VAL A 405 14.26 -0.72 -17.70
CA VAL A 405 13.60 -1.63 -18.65
C VAL A 405 14.55 -2.75 -19.07
N GLU A 406 15.85 -2.43 -19.18
CA GLU A 406 16.90 -3.39 -19.54
C GLU A 406 17.56 -4.05 -18.32
N ALA A 407 17.14 -3.74 -17.08
CA ALA A 407 17.71 -4.33 -15.87
C ALA A 407 17.62 -5.86 -15.87
N LYS A 408 16.51 -6.44 -16.36
CA LYS A 408 16.35 -7.90 -16.49
C LYS A 408 17.31 -8.53 -17.49
N ASN A 409 17.52 -7.89 -18.64
CA ASN A 409 18.47 -8.38 -19.64
C ASN A 409 19.91 -8.21 -19.14
N THR A 410 20.19 -7.12 -18.42
CA THR A 410 21.49 -6.88 -17.80
C THR A 410 21.80 -7.93 -16.73
N ALA A 411 20.81 -8.34 -15.92
CA ALA A 411 20.97 -9.40 -14.94
C ALA A 411 21.31 -10.75 -15.60
N LYS A 412 20.66 -11.10 -16.72
CA LYS A 412 20.99 -12.28 -17.53
C LYS A 412 22.43 -12.24 -18.03
N ILE A 413 22.86 -11.11 -18.59
CA ILE A 413 24.24 -10.93 -19.07
C ILE A 413 25.23 -11.06 -17.92
N CYS A 414 24.94 -10.47 -16.75
CA CYS A 414 25.77 -10.61 -15.56
C CYS A 414 25.90 -12.08 -15.12
N ALA A 415 24.82 -12.86 -15.19
CA ALA A 415 24.85 -14.28 -14.88
C ALA A 415 25.77 -15.06 -15.84
N HIS A 416 25.67 -14.81 -17.15
CA HIS A 416 26.52 -15.47 -18.15
C HIS A 416 27.99 -15.02 -18.07
N LEU A 417 28.26 -13.79 -17.66
CA LEU A 417 29.63 -13.27 -17.46
C LEU A 417 30.36 -13.92 -16.27
N LEU A 418 29.63 -14.56 -15.35
CA LEU A 418 30.25 -15.31 -14.24
C LEU A 418 30.93 -16.58 -14.69
N ASP A 419 30.45 -17.18 -15.78
CA ASP A 419 31.04 -18.38 -16.38
C ASP A 419 32.23 -18.07 -17.30
N CYS A 420 32.56 -16.79 -17.51
CA CYS A 420 33.71 -16.37 -18.31
C CYS A 420 35.06 -16.68 -17.61
N PRO A 421 36.16 -16.80 -18.38
CA PRO A 421 37.51 -16.96 -17.81
C PRO A 421 37.96 -15.81 -16.90
N THR A 422 37.39 -14.62 -17.09
CA THR A 422 37.58 -13.43 -16.23
C THR A 422 36.39 -13.18 -15.30
N GLY A 423 35.60 -14.21 -15.01
CA GLY A 423 34.40 -14.15 -14.17
C GLY A 423 34.71 -13.79 -12.72
N ASP A 424 35.80 -14.26 -12.14
CA ASP A 424 36.18 -13.98 -10.74
C ASP A 424 36.38 -12.47 -10.44
N PRO A 425 37.19 -11.70 -11.22
CA PRO A 425 37.35 -10.27 -10.99
C PRO A 425 36.08 -9.46 -11.30
N PHE A 426 35.27 -9.90 -12.27
CA PHE A 426 33.94 -9.34 -12.54
C PHE A 426 33.01 -9.55 -11.34
N HIS A 427 32.89 -10.78 -10.89
CA HIS A 427 32.04 -11.20 -9.77
C HIS A 427 32.36 -10.41 -8.51
N LYS A 428 33.64 -10.32 -8.15
CA LYS A 428 34.07 -9.57 -6.97
C LYS A 428 33.60 -8.11 -6.99
N ASN A 429 33.72 -7.43 -8.13
CA ASN A 429 33.29 -6.03 -8.24
C ASN A 429 31.79 -5.89 -8.43
N LEU A 430 31.12 -6.83 -9.08
CA LEU A 430 29.66 -6.91 -9.15
C LEU A 430 29.08 -6.95 -7.74
N ILE A 431 29.54 -7.89 -6.91
CA ILE A 431 29.09 -8.05 -5.52
C ILE A 431 29.44 -6.83 -4.68
N ASN A 432 30.67 -6.30 -4.78
CA ASN A 432 31.05 -5.10 -4.03
C ASN A 432 30.17 -3.90 -4.39
N SER A 433 29.83 -3.73 -5.66
CA SER A 433 28.94 -2.66 -6.11
C SER A 433 27.54 -2.83 -5.51
N LEU A 434 26.99 -4.04 -5.55
CA LEU A 434 25.67 -4.33 -4.97
C LEU A 434 25.65 -4.12 -3.44
N LYS A 435 26.72 -4.51 -2.73
CA LYS A 435 26.88 -4.25 -1.30
C LYS A 435 26.91 -2.74 -1.00
N GLN A 436 27.58 -1.93 -1.82
CA GLN A 436 27.58 -0.46 -1.67
C GLN A 436 26.18 0.14 -1.81
N TYR A 437 25.35 -0.34 -2.75
CA TYR A 437 23.96 0.10 -2.85
C TYR A 437 23.17 -0.27 -1.59
N PHE A 438 23.39 -1.47 -1.04
CA PHE A 438 22.74 -1.90 0.21
C PHE A 438 23.22 -1.12 1.44
N GLU A 439 24.48 -0.72 1.51
CA GLU A 439 24.99 0.18 2.57
C GLU A 439 24.25 1.52 2.55
N CYS A 440 23.86 2.01 1.37
CA CYS A 440 23.09 3.24 1.19
C CYS A 440 21.56 3.04 1.25
N ARG A 441 21.07 1.88 1.68
CA ARG A 441 19.63 1.50 1.62
C ARG A 441 18.69 2.53 2.24
N ASP A 442 19.03 3.11 3.40
CA ASP A 442 18.16 4.07 4.09
C ASP A 442 17.98 5.35 3.25
N GLN A 443 19.08 5.87 2.70
CA GLN A 443 19.07 7.05 1.83
C GLN A 443 18.36 6.78 0.50
N LEU A 444 18.55 5.59 -0.08
CA LEU A 444 17.89 5.20 -1.32
C LEU A 444 16.38 5.04 -1.10
N ARG A 445 15.97 4.50 0.05
CA ARG A 445 14.57 4.31 0.40
C ARG A 445 13.84 5.65 0.60
N GLU A 446 14.50 6.62 1.21
CA GLU A 446 13.97 7.96 1.44
C GLU A 446 13.98 8.83 0.17
N ASN A 447 15.15 8.98 -0.45
CA ASN A 447 15.35 9.99 -1.51
C ASN A 447 15.17 9.44 -2.94
N HIS A 448 15.37 8.15 -3.14
CA HIS A 448 15.44 7.53 -4.47
C HIS A 448 14.72 6.18 -4.54
N PHE A 449 13.48 6.13 -4.03
CA PHE A 449 12.75 4.88 -3.84
C PHE A 449 12.64 3.97 -5.07
N LYS A 450 12.52 4.55 -6.27
CA LYS A 450 12.49 3.76 -7.51
C LYS A 450 13.81 3.05 -7.83
N ILE A 451 14.94 3.65 -7.42
CA ILE A 451 16.27 3.04 -7.54
C ILE A 451 16.39 1.89 -6.55
N TRP A 452 15.90 2.07 -5.32
CA TRP A 452 15.83 1.03 -4.30
C TRP A 452 15.05 -0.21 -4.74
N THR A 453 13.83 -0.04 -5.26
CA THR A 453 13.02 -1.18 -5.75
C THR A 453 13.62 -1.84 -6.99
N THR A 454 14.28 -1.07 -7.86
CA THR A 454 15.01 -1.63 -9.01
C THR A 454 16.21 -2.47 -8.55
N PHE A 455 16.95 -2.01 -7.54
CA PHE A 455 18.06 -2.74 -6.93
C PHE A 455 17.61 -4.10 -6.37
N ILE A 456 16.53 -4.13 -5.57
CA ILE A 456 16.00 -5.39 -5.00
C ILE A 456 15.62 -6.37 -6.10
N ASN A 457 14.93 -5.90 -7.15
CA ASN A 457 14.56 -6.76 -8.28
C ASN A 457 15.79 -7.24 -9.07
N PHE A 458 16.81 -6.39 -9.23
CA PHE A 458 18.02 -6.72 -9.96
C PHE A 458 18.83 -7.83 -9.27
N ILE A 459 18.98 -7.79 -7.94
CA ILE A 459 19.71 -8.85 -7.21
C ILE A 459 18.97 -10.20 -7.31
N ASN A 460 17.63 -10.18 -7.21
CA ASN A 460 16.81 -11.39 -7.32
C ASN A 460 16.88 -11.99 -8.73
N GLU A 461 16.73 -11.15 -9.76
CA GLU A 461 16.81 -11.59 -11.16
C GLU A 461 18.21 -12.09 -11.51
N THR A 462 19.26 -11.47 -10.97
CA THR A 462 20.64 -11.94 -11.20
C THR A 462 20.83 -13.34 -10.64
N PHE A 463 20.37 -13.61 -9.41
CA PHE A 463 20.44 -14.96 -8.83
C PHE A 463 19.54 -15.97 -9.56
N ALA A 464 18.34 -15.58 -9.98
CA ALA A 464 17.44 -16.44 -10.76
C ALA A 464 18.08 -16.97 -12.05
N ASN A 465 18.92 -16.17 -12.70
CA ASN A 465 19.60 -16.57 -13.94
C ASN A 465 20.89 -17.37 -13.68
N ILE A 466 21.49 -17.27 -12.49
CA ILE A 466 22.63 -18.10 -12.09
C ILE A 466 22.13 -19.50 -11.65
N GLY A 467 21.05 -19.53 -10.87
CA GLY A 467 20.41 -20.74 -10.38
C GLY A 467 21.05 -21.34 -9.12
N PHE A 468 20.51 -22.49 -8.69
CA PHE A 468 20.84 -23.19 -7.45
C PHE A 468 22.28 -23.72 -7.32
N THR A 469 23.13 -23.58 -8.33
CA THR A 469 24.54 -24.03 -8.25
C THR A 469 25.46 -23.01 -7.59
N TYR A 470 24.94 -21.83 -7.25
CA TYR A 470 25.71 -20.74 -6.69
C TYR A 470 25.53 -20.63 -5.17
N GLU A 471 26.63 -20.81 -4.45
CA GLU A 471 26.76 -20.54 -3.03
C GLU A 471 27.77 -19.40 -2.84
N GLY A 472 27.34 -18.23 -2.38
CA GLY A 472 28.23 -17.11 -2.16
C GLY A 472 27.54 -15.81 -1.77
N ASP A 473 28.31 -14.73 -1.70
CA ASP A 473 27.92 -13.41 -1.17
C ASP A 473 26.64 -12.80 -1.74
N LEU A 474 26.24 -13.14 -2.97
CA LEU A 474 24.97 -12.69 -3.56
C LEU A 474 23.77 -13.26 -2.79
N VAL A 475 23.83 -14.52 -2.39
CA VAL A 475 22.77 -15.18 -1.62
C VAL A 475 22.65 -14.52 -0.24
N GLU A 476 23.79 -14.21 0.39
CA GLU A 476 23.83 -13.48 1.65
C GLU A 476 23.25 -12.06 1.50
N LEU A 477 23.55 -11.36 0.41
CA LEU A 477 22.98 -10.05 0.12
C LEU A 477 21.46 -10.10 -0.07
N ILE A 478 20.95 -11.14 -0.73
CA ILE A 478 19.50 -11.34 -0.91
C ILE A 478 18.82 -11.58 0.45
N PHE A 479 19.35 -12.49 1.27
CA PHE A 479 18.79 -12.75 2.61
C PHE A 479 18.83 -11.50 3.48
N THR A 480 19.97 -10.81 3.57
CA THR A 480 20.08 -9.57 4.36
C THR A 480 19.15 -8.47 3.85
N THR A 481 18.87 -8.42 2.54
CA THR A 481 17.88 -7.49 1.98
C THR A 481 16.46 -7.86 2.39
N PHE A 482 16.09 -9.14 2.34
CA PHE A 482 14.76 -9.60 2.75
C PHE A 482 14.56 -9.46 4.26
N GLU A 483 15.55 -9.79 5.07
CA GLU A 483 15.55 -9.59 6.52
C GLU A 483 15.40 -8.10 6.87
N TYR A 484 16.13 -7.22 6.18
CA TYR A 484 16.02 -5.77 6.38
C TYR A 484 14.61 -5.24 6.11
N LEU A 485 13.88 -5.79 5.13
CA LEU A 485 12.49 -5.42 4.86
C LEU A 485 11.52 -5.96 5.91
N LEU A 486 11.80 -7.12 6.50
CA LEU A 486 10.91 -7.81 7.43
C LEU A 486 11.15 -7.43 8.90
N LEU A 487 12.23 -6.71 9.23
CA LEU A 487 12.54 -6.27 10.59
C LEU A 487 12.10 -4.82 10.87
N PRO A 488 11.71 -4.49 12.12
CA PRO A 488 11.57 -3.10 12.56
C PRO A 488 12.90 -2.32 12.47
N PRO A 489 12.90 -1.02 12.11
CA PRO A 489 11.76 -0.13 11.88
C PRO A 489 11.20 -0.17 10.44
N THR A 490 11.88 -0.84 9.51
CA THR A 490 11.50 -0.90 8.10
C THR A 490 10.11 -1.49 7.90
N LEU A 491 9.82 -2.57 8.63
CA LEU A 491 8.52 -3.25 8.61
C LEU A 491 7.35 -2.31 8.91
N HIS A 492 7.51 -1.35 9.83
CA HIS A 492 6.44 -0.42 10.20
C HIS A 492 6.16 0.62 9.11
N ASN A 493 7.16 0.95 8.31
CA ASN A 493 7.05 1.95 7.26
C ASN A 493 7.01 1.32 5.85
N LEU A 494 6.71 0.03 5.75
CA LEU A 494 6.86 -0.73 4.50
C LEU A 494 5.93 -0.19 3.40
N ARG A 495 6.45 -0.04 2.18
CA ARG A 495 5.66 0.37 1.03
C ARG A 495 5.22 -0.85 0.21
N ILE A 496 4.11 -0.72 -0.52
CA ILE A 496 3.53 -1.83 -1.31
C ILE A 496 4.57 -2.38 -2.28
N GLU A 497 5.31 -1.51 -2.95
CA GLU A 497 6.30 -1.91 -3.95
C GLU A 497 7.47 -2.68 -3.35
N GLU A 498 7.85 -2.45 -2.09
CA GLU A 498 8.90 -3.23 -1.42
C GLU A 498 8.42 -4.66 -1.15
N LEU A 499 7.16 -4.80 -0.73
CA LEU A 499 6.57 -6.10 -0.45
C LEU A 499 6.29 -6.89 -1.74
N GLU A 500 5.90 -6.21 -2.81
CA GLU A 500 5.81 -6.81 -4.15
C GLU A 500 7.18 -7.31 -4.65
N CYS A 501 8.26 -6.57 -4.40
CA CYS A 501 9.62 -7.01 -4.74
C CYS A 501 10.02 -8.25 -3.94
N LEU A 502 9.64 -8.31 -2.65
CA LEU A 502 9.88 -9.49 -1.79
C LEU A 502 9.10 -10.72 -2.28
N ILE A 503 7.81 -10.56 -2.58
CA ILE A 503 6.95 -11.64 -3.12
C ILE A 503 7.46 -12.10 -4.48
N SER A 504 7.71 -11.18 -5.40
CA SER A 504 8.20 -11.50 -6.75
C SER A 504 9.56 -12.18 -6.69
N GLY A 505 10.45 -11.72 -5.80
CA GLY A 505 11.73 -12.37 -5.51
C GLY A 505 11.54 -13.80 -5.05
N LEU A 506 10.77 -14.03 -3.99
CA LEU A 506 10.55 -15.37 -3.44
C LEU A 506 9.80 -16.31 -4.40
N LEU A 507 8.94 -15.79 -5.28
CA LEU A 507 8.36 -16.56 -6.39
C LEU A 507 9.40 -17.00 -7.42
N ALA A 508 10.36 -16.12 -7.74
CA ALA A 508 11.38 -16.39 -8.74
C ALA A 508 12.48 -17.33 -8.23
N ILE A 509 12.95 -17.11 -7.00
CA ILE A 509 14.16 -17.77 -6.47
C ILE A 509 13.95 -18.58 -5.19
N GLY A 510 12.75 -18.58 -4.60
CA GLY A 510 12.49 -19.25 -3.32
C GLY A 510 12.78 -20.76 -3.35
N TYR A 511 12.43 -21.44 -4.43
CA TYR A 511 12.71 -22.88 -4.61
C TYR A 511 14.21 -23.18 -4.68
N ASP A 512 14.98 -22.33 -5.39
CA ASP A 512 16.42 -22.49 -5.50
C ASP A 512 17.11 -22.17 -4.17
N LEU A 513 16.69 -21.10 -3.47
CA LEU A 513 17.17 -20.77 -2.13
C LEU A 513 16.90 -21.90 -1.12
N GLU A 514 15.79 -22.61 -1.23
CA GLU A 514 15.45 -23.72 -0.33
C GLU A 514 16.39 -24.92 -0.51
N ARG A 515 16.88 -25.13 -1.74
CA ARG A 515 17.84 -26.19 -2.05
C ARG A 515 19.26 -25.82 -1.67
N VAL A 516 19.63 -24.54 -1.81
CA VAL A 516 20.99 -24.04 -1.55
C VAL A 516 21.23 -23.79 -0.06
N CYS A 517 20.28 -23.15 0.63
CA CYS A 517 20.42 -22.73 2.02
C CYS A 517 19.11 -22.95 2.81
N PRO A 518 18.72 -24.21 3.08
CA PRO A 518 17.45 -24.52 3.73
C PRO A 518 17.31 -23.92 5.13
N GLU A 519 18.40 -23.87 5.91
CA GLU A 519 18.38 -23.31 7.27
C GLU A 519 18.14 -21.79 7.29
N LYS A 520 18.80 -21.04 6.39
CA LYS A 520 18.59 -19.58 6.28
C LYS A 520 17.19 -19.26 5.77
N LEU A 521 16.68 -20.04 4.82
CA LEU A 521 15.31 -19.87 4.36
C LEU A 521 14.29 -20.23 5.44
N GLY A 522 14.59 -21.24 6.28
CA GLY A 522 13.80 -21.53 7.48
C GLY A 522 13.74 -20.34 8.44
N SER A 523 14.89 -19.71 8.70
CA SER A 523 14.98 -18.49 9.53
C SER A 523 14.20 -17.33 8.91
N LEU A 524 14.25 -17.16 7.59
CA LEU A 524 13.44 -16.17 6.88
C LEU A 524 11.94 -16.46 6.99
N LYS A 525 11.51 -17.73 6.93
CA LYS A 525 10.10 -18.12 7.15
C LYS A 525 9.65 -17.76 8.57
N GLU A 526 10.51 -17.93 9.57
CA GLU A 526 10.23 -17.48 10.94
C GLU A 526 10.09 -15.95 11.01
N LEU A 527 10.98 -15.20 10.36
CA LEU A 527 10.87 -13.74 10.28
C LEU A 527 9.60 -13.27 9.55
N ILE A 528 9.18 -13.96 8.48
CA ILE A 528 7.91 -13.66 7.79
C ILE A 528 6.73 -13.88 8.75
N ARG A 529 6.75 -14.96 9.54
CA ARG A 529 5.72 -15.24 10.55
C ARG A 529 5.71 -14.17 11.64
N ASP A 530 6.88 -13.77 12.12
CA ASP A 530 6.99 -12.78 13.19
C ASP A 530 6.58 -11.39 12.67
N ALA A 531 6.95 -11.03 11.44
CA ALA A 531 6.51 -9.83 10.75
C ALA A 531 4.98 -9.79 10.54
N LEU A 532 4.32 -10.93 10.33
CA LEU A 532 2.85 -11.00 10.26
C LEU A 532 2.19 -10.53 11.56
N ILE A 533 2.82 -10.82 12.70
CA ILE A 533 2.33 -10.47 14.03
C ILE A 533 2.60 -8.99 14.31
N GLU A 534 3.78 -8.49 13.94
CA GLU A 534 4.20 -7.12 14.22
C GLU A 534 3.60 -6.06 13.28
N VAL A 535 3.24 -6.43 12.04
CA VAL A 535 2.70 -5.47 11.07
C VAL A 535 1.29 -5.00 11.47
N GLN A 536 1.10 -3.68 11.52
CA GLN A 536 -0.18 -3.08 11.89
C GLN A 536 -1.10 -2.87 10.68
N GLU A 537 -0.50 -2.61 9.52
CA GLU A 537 -1.21 -2.29 8.29
C GLU A 537 -1.96 -3.53 7.72
N PRO A 538 -3.30 -3.46 7.53
CA PRO A 538 -4.09 -4.61 7.08
C PRO A 538 -3.72 -5.13 5.69
N TRP A 539 -3.34 -4.24 4.77
CA TRP A 539 -2.91 -4.61 3.42
C TRP A 539 -1.57 -5.37 3.46
N ALA A 540 -0.62 -4.89 4.27
CA ALA A 540 0.68 -5.52 4.44
C ALA A 540 0.53 -6.88 5.11
N ARG A 541 -0.37 -7.00 6.10
CA ARG A 541 -0.72 -8.28 6.73
C ARG A 541 -1.29 -9.28 5.73
N LYS A 542 -2.17 -8.86 4.81
CA LYS A 542 -2.69 -9.73 3.72
C LYS A 542 -1.54 -10.23 2.83
N MET A 543 -0.63 -9.35 2.44
CA MET A 543 0.49 -9.70 1.55
C MET A 543 1.58 -10.54 2.24
N ILE A 544 1.84 -10.34 3.54
CA ILE A 544 2.73 -11.19 4.33
C ILE A 544 2.09 -12.58 4.57
N MET A 545 0.77 -12.65 4.71
CA MET A 545 0.05 -13.93 4.76
C MET A 545 0.23 -14.73 3.46
N LEU A 546 0.16 -14.06 2.31
CA LEU A 546 0.50 -14.66 1.03
C LEU A 546 1.94 -15.21 1.01
N LEU A 547 2.92 -14.50 1.58
CA LEU A 547 4.30 -15.00 1.70
C LEU A 547 4.41 -16.28 2.53
N MET A 548 3.67 -16.37 3.64
CA MET A 548 3.62 -17.59 4.45
C MET A 548 3.02 -18.77 3.67
N GLU A 549 1.92 -18.53 2.96
CA GLU A 549 1.26 -19.55 2.17
C GLU A 549 2.15 -20.02 1.00
N LEU A 550 2.84 -19.08 0.37
CA LEU A 550 3.83 -19.37 -0.67
C LEU A 550 4.99 -20.24 -0.15
N GLY A 551 5.48 -19.96 1.06
CA GLY A 551 6.52 -20.76 1.70
C GLY A 551 6.04 -22.17 2.11
N ALA A 552 4.74 -22.35 2.35
CA ALA A 552 4.11 -23.63 2.68
C ALA A 552 3.78 -24.46 1.42
N SER A 553 3.49 -23.81 0.29
CA SER A 553 3.13 -24.46 -0.98
C SER A 553 4.33 -24.81 -1.86
N GLY A 554 5.55 -24.71 -1.34
CA GLY A 554 6.78 -24.99 -2.09
C GLY A 554 7.06 -23.96 -3.19
N TRP A 555 6.79 -22.68 -2.90
CA TRP A 555 7.05 -21.53 -3.77
C TRP A 555 6.24 -21.52 -5.07
N LYS A 556 5.06 -22.15 -5.05
CA LYS A 556 4.09 -22.11 -6.13
C LYS A 556 2.74 -21.67 -5.59
N LEU A 557 2.14 -20.65 -6.19
CA LEU A 557 0.81 -20.18 -5.81
C LEU A 557 -0.27 -21.20 -6.23
N PRO A 558 -1.05 -21.76 -5.29
CA PRO A 558 -2.26 -22.52 -5.61
C PRO A 558 -3.28 -21.65 -6.35
N THR A 559 -4.14 -22.26 -7.16
CA THR A 559 -5.19 -21.56 -7.91
C THR A 559 -6.17 -20.83 -6.99
N GLU A 560 -6.52 -21.44 -5.85
CA GLU A 560 -7.44 -20.90 -4.86
C GLU A 560 -6.84 -19.71 -4.12
N ALA A 561 -5.54 -19.78 -3.80
CA ALA A 561 -4.80 -18.67 -3.19
C ALA A 561 -4.70 -17.50 -4.17
N ASN A 562 -4.42 -17.79 -5.45
CA ASN A 562 -4.33 -16.76 -6.47
C ASN A 562 -5.65 -15.99 -6.63
N GLU A 563 -6.79 -16.69 -6.59
CA GLU A 563 -8.12 -16.05 -6.56
C GLU A 563 -8.32 -15.20 -5.29
N TYR A 564 -7.94 -15.68 -4.11
CA TYR A 564 -8.14 -14.93 -2.85
C TYR A 564 -7.28 -13.66 -2.73
N TYR A 565 -6.04 -13.69 -3.22
CA TYR A 565 -5.11 -12.58 -3.09
C TYR A 565 -5.24 -11.55 -4.21
N PHE A 566 -5.54 -11.99 -5.45
CA PHE A 566 -5.50 -11.14 -6.65
C PHE A 566 -6.86 -10.92 -7.36
N HIS A 567 -7.93 -11.61 -6.95
CA HIS A 567 -9.30 -11.40 -7.44
C HIS A 567 -10.26 -11.06 -6.29
#